data_AF-A0A1I2GYQ8-F1
#
_entry.id   AF-A0A1I2GYQ8-F1
#
_cell.length_a   1.000
_cell.length_b   1.000
_cell.length_c   1.000
_cell.angle_alpha   90.00
_cell.angle_beta   90.00
_cell.angle_gamma   90.00
#
_symmetry.space_group_name_H-M   'P 1'
#
loop_
_entity.id
_entity.type
_entity.pdbx_description
1 polymer ?
#
loop_
_entity_poly.entity_id
_entity_poly.type
_entity_poly.pdbx_seq_one_letter_code
_entity_poly.pdbx_strand_id
1 'polypeptide(L)'
;MAGMGTFDFSEFEKFRDNLVAMEQAMPAFMMELANEAGNRFLAKVVRRTPVGSYDSGGWVNFTANIPERQVSFTTKDGKRVSFTARARTIRVSFKSSHGSKTGGALRRAWTLQQNSAGAGGVYEVEVFNPTYYSAYVEYGHRTANHKGWVEGQFFMTNSHLELKRELPPILERKLERFLARYLGD
;
A
#
# COMPACT_ATOMS: atom_id res chain seq x y z
N MET A 1 63.96 -47.67 2.45
CA MET A 1 63.16 -46.66 1.73
C MET A 1 61.83 -46.56 2.45
N ALA A 2 61.68 -45.58 3.36
CA ALA A 2 60.44 -45.40 4.10
C ALA A 2 59.35 -44.94 3.12
N GLY A 3 58.23 -45.66 3.06
CA GLY A 3 57.09 -45.28 2.22
C GLY A 3 56.56 -43.92 2.66
N MET A 4 56.56 -42.95 1.74
CA MET A 4 55.84 -41.69 1.94
C MET A 4 54.37 -42.02 2.20
N GLY A 5 53.86 -41.63 3.36
CA GLY A 5 52.44 -41.74 3.68
C GLY A 5 51.62 -40.95 2.66
N THR A 6 50.59 -41.60 2.10
CA THR A 6 49.61 -40.96 1.23
C THR A 6 48.75 -40.01 2.06
N PHE A 7 48.79 -38.71 1.77
CA PHE A 7 47.90 -37.72 2.39
C PHE A 7 46.51 -37.80 1.76
N ASP A 8 45.46 -37.80 2.60
CA ASP A 8 44.07 -37.72 2.17
C ASP A 8 43.63 -36.25 2.07
N PHE A 9 43.25 -35.81 0.86
CA PHE A 9 42.77 -34.46 0.57
C PHE A 9 41.25 -34.39 0.36
N SER A 10 40.55 -35.51 0.51
CA SER A 10 39.12 -35.60 0.18
C SER A 10 38.26 -34.62 0.97
N GLU A 11 38.59 -34.35 2.24
CA GLU A 11 37.91 -33.34 3.07
C GLU A 11 38.14 -31.91 2.56
N PHE A 12 39.36 -31.59 2.10
CA PHE A 12 39.68 -30.29 1.55
C PHE A 12 39.01 -30.05 0.20
N GLU A 13 38.92 -31.09 -0.63
CA GLU A 13 38.17 -31.02 -1.90
C GLU A 13 36.68 -30.82 -1.67
N LYS A 14 36.07 -31.53 -0.70
CA LYS A 14 34.67 -31.32 -0.30
C LYS A 14 34.44 -29.89 0.18
N PHE A 15 35.33 -29.36 1.02
CA PHE A 15 35.23 -27.99 1.51
C PHE A 15 35.30 -26.95 0.37
N ARG A 16 36.23 -27.13 -0.59
CA ARG A 16 36.31 -26.29 -1.79
C ARG A 16 35.00 -26.33 -2.58
N ASP A 17 34.48 -27.52 -2.85
CA ASP A 17 33.28 -27.70 -3.66
C ASP A 17 32.05 -27.08 -2.97
N ASN A 18 31.98 -27.18 -1.64
CA ASN A 18 30.97 -26.51 -0.83
C ASN A 18 31.05 -24.98 -0.92
N LEU A 19 32.25 -24.39 -0.92
CA LEU A 19 32.43 -22.94 -1.11
C LEU A 19 31.98 -22.47 -2.49
N VAL A 20 32.31 -23.24 -3.54
CA VAL A 20 31.88 -22.94 -4.92
C VAL A 20 30.35 -23.00 -5.03
N ALA A 21 29.73 -24.02 -4.43
CA ALA A 21 28.28 -24.14 -4.40
C ALA A 21 27.62 -22.99 -3.62
N MET A 22 28.23 -22.56 -2.51
CA MET A 22 27.76 -21.43 -1.71
C MET A 22 27.83 -20.11 -2.50
N GLU A 23 28.94 -19.86 -3.21
CA GLU A 23 29.10 -18.68 -4.06
C GLU A 23 28.02 -18.62 -5.14
N GLN A 24 27.76 -19.74 -5.82
CA GLN A 24 26.72 -19.83 -6.85
C GLN A 24 25.31 -19.60 -6.28
N ALA A 25 25.06 -20.00 -5.03
CA ALA A 25 23.78 -19.81 -4.36
C ALA A 25 23.59 -18.41 -3.76
N MET A 26 24.68 -17.66 -3.55
CA MET A 26 24.66 -16.36 -2.87
C MET A 26 23.72 -15.34 -3.53
N PRO A 27 23.66 -15.20 -4.87
CA PRO A 27 22.75 -14.24 -5.50
C PRO A 27 21.28 -14.50 -5.22
N ALA A 28 20.87 -15.77 -5.32
CA ALA A 28 19.50 -16.18 -5.03
C ALA A 28 19.16 -15.96 -3.55
N PHE A 29 20.10 -16.27 -2.65
CA PHE A 29 19.94 -16.05 -1.21
C PHE A 29 19.80 -14.57 -0.86
N MET A 30 20.66 -13.70 -1.40
CA MET A 30 20.58 -12.26 -1.15
C MET A 30 19.25 -11.67 -1.66
N MET A 31 18.80 -12.12 -2.83
CA MET A 31 17.50 -11.70 -3.37
C MET A 31 16.33 -12.20 -2.50
N GLU A 32 16.42 -13.40 -1.93
CA GLU A 32 15.44 -13.92 -0.98
C GLU A 32 15.37 -13.04 0.28
N LEU A 33 16.51 -12.65 0.85
CA LEU A 33 16.57 -11.78 2.02
C LEU A 33 15.97 -10.39 1.73
N ALA A 34 16.32 -9.79 0.59
CA ALA A 34 15.79 -8.50 0.18
C ALA A 34 14.28 -8.54 -0.02
N ASN A 35 13.77 -9.59 -0.68
CA ASN A 35 12.33 -9.81 -0.87
C ASN A 35 11.61 -10.03 0.47
N GLU A 36 12.19 -10.77 1.40
CA GLU A 36 11.59 -10.94 2.73
C GLU A 36 11.50 -9.61 3.48
N ALA A 37 12.57 -8.82 3.48
CA ALA A 37 12.58 -7.49 4.10
C ALA A 37 11.53 -6.58 3.47
N GLY A 38 11.47 -6.52 2.13
CA GLY A 38 10.49 -5.75 1.38
C GLY A 38 9.05 -6.18 1.64
N ASN A 39 8.76 -7.48 1.65
CA ASN A 39 7.41 -8.00 1.90
C ASN A 39 6.95 -7.71 3.34
N ARG A 40 7.85 -7.85 4.32
CA ARG A 40 7.55 -7.49 5.72
C ARG A 40 7.30 -5.98 5.85
N PHE A 41 8.10 -5.16 5.18
CA PHE A 41 7.88 -3.72 5.13
C PHE A 41 6.51 -3.37 4.54
N LEU A 42 6.21 -3.92 3.36
CA LEU A 42 4.94 -3.74 2.66
C LEU A 42 3.75 -4.10 3.56
N ALA A 43 3.78 -5.26 4.22
CA ALA A 43 2.72 -5.69 5.12
C ALA A 43 2.50 -4.69 6.28
N LYS A 44 3.58 -4.20 6.90
CA LYS A 44 3.53 -3.23 7.98
C LYS A 44 2.95 -1.88 7.52
N VAL A 45 3.39 -1.40 6.36
CA VAL A 45 2.94 -0.14 5.76
C VAL A 45 1.46 -0.21 5.38
N VAL A 46 1.03 -1.28 4.70
CA VAL A 46 -0.38 -1.50 4.32
C VAL A 46 -1.28 -1.54 5.55
N ARG A 47 -0.85 -2.23 6.62
CA ARG A 47 -1.61 -2.31 7.88
C ARG A 47 -1.81 -0.94 8.53
N ARG A 48 -0.79 -0.08 8.49
CA ARG A 48 -0.84 1.27 9.08
C ARG A 48 -1.51 2.31 8.20
N THR A 49 -1.63 2.05 6.91
CA THR A 49 -2.19 3.03 5.97
C THR A 49 -3.68 3.26 6.28
N PRO A 50 -4.10 4.50 6.55
CA PRO A 50 -5.50 4.78 6.89
C PRO A 50 -6.43 4.57 5.69
N VAL A 51 -7.70 4.33 5.99
CA VAL A 51 -8.78 4.26 5.00
C VAL A 51 -9.84 5.29 5.35
N GLY A 52 -10.28 6.08 4.36
CA GLY A 52 -11.38 7.02 4.58
C GLY A 52 -12.70 6.30 4.78
N SER A 53 -13.55 6.77 5.68
CA SER A 53 -14.96 6.37 5.76
C SER A 53 -15.81 7.55 5.34
N TYR A 54 -16.67 7.35 4.34
CA TYR A 54 -17.56 8.40 3.82
C TYR A 54 -19.01 8.00 4.07
N ASP A 55 -19.60 8.60 5.11
CA ASP A 55 -21.02 8.49 5.38
C ASP A 55 -21.80 9.30 4.33
N SER A 56 -22.15 8.62 3.24
CA SER A 56 -22.93 9.18 2.13
C SER A 56 -24.43 8.85 2.21
N GLY A 57 -24.86 8.17 3.28
CA GLY A 57 -26.24 7.72 3.50
C GLY A 57 -27.18 8.74 4.18
N GLY A 58 -26.82 10.02 4.16
CA GLY A 58 -27.61 11.09 4.80
C GLY A 58 -28.89 11.46 4.05
N TRP A 59 -29.85 12.04 4.78
CA TRP A 59 -30.99 12.73 4.19
C TRP A 59 -30.54 14.07 3.61
N VAL A 60 -30.83 14.30 2.34
CA VAL A 60 -30.62 15.60 1.71
C VAL A 60 -31.95 16.34 1.69
N ASN A 61 -31.97 17.53 2.28
CA ASN A 61 -33.15 18.39 2.36
C ASN A 61 -32.91 19.64 1.54
N PHE A 62 -33.82 19.97 0.63
CA PHE A 62 -33.81 21.26 -0.05
C PHE A 62 -35.18 21.92 0.00
N THR A 63 -35.16 23.25 -0.02
CA THR A 63 -36.36 24.08 -0.01
C THR A 63 -36.50 24.74 -1.38
N ALA A 64 -37.52 24.34 -2.14
CA ALA A 64 -37.85 24.93 -3.42
C ALA A 64 -38.89 26.05 -3.23
N ASN A 65 -38.50 27.29 -3.53
CA ASN A 65 -39.41 28.42 -3.58
C ASN A 65 -39.97 28.53 -5.00
N ILE A 66 -41.24 28.18 -5.17
CA ILE A 66 -41.93 28.20 -6.46
C ILE A 66 -42.72 29.51 -6.55
N PRO A 67 -42.37 30.41 -7.49
CA PRO A 67 -43.11 31.65 -7.68
C PRO A 67 -44.46 31.40 -8.34
N GLU A 68 -45.36 32.38 -8.25
CA GLU A 68 -46.62 32.34 -8.97
C GLU A 68 -46.38 32.40 -10.49
N ARG A 69 -47.04 31.51 -11.24
CA ARG A 69 -46.87 31.42 -12.71
C ARG A 69 -48.15 30.98 -13.39
N GLN A 70 -48.48 31.58 -14.53
CA GLN A 70 -49.55 31.06 -15.39
C GLN A 70 -49.09 29.80 -16.11
N VAL A 71 -49.89 28.75 -16.05
CA VAL A 71 -49.63 27.47 -16.69
C VAL A 71 -50.75 27.20 -17.68
N SER A 72 -50.39 26.84 -18.91
CA SER A 72 -51.33 26.35 -19.91
C SER A 72 -50.78 25.09 -20.57
N PHE A 73 -51.63 24.08 -20.73
CA PHE A 73 -51.28 22.84 -21.42
C PHE A 73 -52.52 22.21 -22.07
N THR A 74 -52.27 21.25 -22.95
CA THR A 74 -53.31 20.48 -23.63
C THR A 74 -53.38 19.09 -23.02
N THR A 75 -54.56 18.66 -22.58
CA THR A 75 -54.79 17.32 -22.01
C THR A 75 -54.74 16.25 -23.11
N LYS A 76 -54.59 14.98 -22.73
CA LYS A 76 -54.58 13.83 -23.66
C LYS A 76 -55.83 13.77 -24.55
N ASP A 77 -56.96 14.26 -24.03
CA ASP A 77 -58.24 14.38 -24.74
C ASP A 77 -58.33 15.64 -25.64
N GLY A 78 -57.22 16.34 -25.89
CA GLY A 78 -57.15 17.51 -26.78
C GLY A 78 -57.68 18.82 -26.19
N LYS A 79 -58.24 18.81 -24.97
CA LYS A 79 -58.76 20.01 -24.30
C LYS A 79 -57.64 20.91 -23.80
N ARG A 80 -57.70 22.21 -24.12
CA ARG A 80 -56.78 23.23 -23.55
C ARG A 80 -57.26 23.68 -22.17
N VAL A 81 -56.35 23.68 -21.21
CA VAL A 81 -56.59 24.13 -19.83
C VAL A 81 -55.54 25.18 -19.48
N SER A 82 -55.99 26.29 -18.89
CA SER A 82 -55.13 27.39 -18.42
C SER A 82 -55.56 27.84 -17.02
N PHE A 83 -54.59 28.00 -16.12
CA PHE A 83 -54.82 28.53 -14.77
C PHE A 83 -53.55 29.16 -14.19
N THR A 84 -53.71 29.95 -13.13
CA THR A 84 -52.59 30.53 -12.37
C THR A 84 -52.20 29.61 -11.22
N ALA A 85 -50.96 29.12 -11.24
CA ALA A 85 -50.41 28.32 -10.14
C ALA A 85 -49.86 29.26 -9.06
N ARG A 86 -50.44 29.18 -7.85
CA ARG A 86 -50.05 30.02 -6.70
C ARG A 86 -48.62 29.73 -6.23
N ALA A 87 -47.96 30.76 -5.70
CA ALA A 87 -46.65 30.63 -5.10
C ALA A 87 -46.69 29.67 -3.89
N ARG A 88 -45.64 28.86 -3.73
CA ARG A 88 -45.50 27.93 -2.60
C ARG A 88 -44.05 27.57 -2.33
N THR A 89 -43.74 27.33 -1.07
CA THR A 89 -42.46 26.77 -0.66
C THR A 89 -42.63 25.27 -0.41
N ILE A 90 -41.88 24.44 -1.13
CA ILE A 90 -41.90 22.99 -0.96
C ILE A 90 -40.58 22.55 -0.33
N ARG A 91 -40.67 21.80 0.76
CA ARG A 91 -39.53 21.07 1.30
C ARG A 91 -39.51 19.68 0.69
N VAL A 92 -38.39 19.33 0.07
CA VAL A 92 -38.19 18.00 -0.52
C VAL A 92 -37.02 17.35 0.20
N SER A 93 -37.27 16.12 0.66
CA SER A 93 -36.27 15.28 1.30
C SER A 93 -36.10 14.02 0.48
N PHE A 94 -34.86 13.67 0.15
CA PHE A 94 -34.55 12.38 -0.45
C PHE A 94 -33.43 11.70 0.31
N LYS A 95 -33.55 10.37 0.44
CA LYS A 95 -32.50 9.54 1.00
C LYS A 95 -31.49 9.24 -0.10
N SER A 96 -30.23 9.60 0.13
CA SER A 96 -29.14 9.15 -0.76
C SER A 96 -29.12 7.62 -0.80
N SER A 97 -29.20 7.02 -1.99
CA SER A 97 -29.07 5.57 -2.17
C SER A 97 -27.63 5.08 -2.11
N HIS A 98 -26.65 5.99 -2.05
CA HIS A 98 -25.26 5.62 -1.90
C HIS A 98 -25.03 5.21 -0.44
N GLY A 99 -24.85 3.91 -0.20
CA GLY A 99 -24.46 3.36 1.10
C GLY A 99 -23.12 3.92 1.58
N SER A 100 -22.78 3.73 2.86
CA SER A 100 -21.49 4.17 3.40
C SER A 100 -20.35 3.61 2.53
N LYS A 101 -19.46 4.48 2.06
CA LYS A 101 -18.35 4.10 1.21
C LYS A 101 -17.09 4.10 2.06
N THR A 102 -16.52 2.93 2.30
CA THR A 102 -15.15 2.84 2.79
C THR A 102 -14.21 3.03 1.60
N GLY A 103 -13.35 4.04 1.69
CA GLY A 103 -12.29 4.31 0.74
C GLY A 103 -11.17 3.25 0.79
N GLY A 104 -9.95 3.65 0.43
CA GLY A 104 -8.78 2.77 0.53
C GLY A 104 -7.94 2.67 -0.73
N ALA A 105 -8.12 3.57 -1.69
CA ALA A 105 -7.21 3.71 -2.82
C ALA A 105 -5.75 3.82 -2.37
N LEU A 106 -5.47 4.65 -1.35
CA LEU A 106 -4.14 4.80 -0.77
C LEU A 106 -3.58 3.47 -0.24
N ARG A 107 -4.38 2.71 0.51
CA ARG A 107 -3.96 1.41 1.07
C ARG A 107 -3.73 0.36 -0.02
N ARG A 108 -4.51 0.38 -1.10
CA ARG A 108 -4.40 -0.59 -2.20
C ARG A 108 -3.31 -0.27 -3.21
N ALA A 109 -2.85 0.98 -3.26
CA ALA A 109 -1.86 1.43 -4.24
C ALA A 109 -0.40 1.06 -3.86
N TRP A 110 -0.17 0.50 -2.68
CA TRP A 110 1.16 0.05 -2.28
C TRP A 110 1.66 -1.07 -3.18
N THR A 111 2.84 -0.86 -3.75
CA THR A 111 3.48 -1.79 -4.67
C THR A 111 4.90 -2.07 -4.20
N LEU A 112 5.36 -3.31 -4.41
CA LEU A 112 6.73 -3.72 -4.21
C LEU A 112 7.34 -4.00 -5.58
N GLN A 113 8.47 -3.36 -5.88
CA GLN A 113 9.24 -3.53 -7.09
C GLN A 113 10.61 -4.10 -6.73
N GLN A 114 11.01 -5.12 -7.47
CA GLN A 114 12.34 -5.72 -7.37
C GLN A 114 13.29 -4.95 -8.29
N ASN A 115 14.29 -4.29 -7.73
CA ASN A 115 15.35 -3.67 -8.51
C ASN A 115 16.51 -4.67 -8.54
N SER A 116 16.69 -5.34 -9.68
CA SER A 116 17.69 -6.40 -9.83
C SER A 116 19.10 -5.83 -9.65
N ALA A 117 20.04 -6.70 -9.26
CA ALA A 117 21.45 -6.36 -9.10
C ALA A 117 21.99 -5.71 -10.39
N GLY A 118 22.14 -4.38 -10.37
CA GLY A 118 23.02 -3.69 -11.29
C GLY A 118 24.47 -4.14 -11.06
N ALA A 119 25.38 -3.70 -11.92
CA ALA A 119 26.79 -4.12 -11.97
C ALA A 119 27.60 -3.99 -10.64
N GLY A 120 27.01 -3.48 -9.54
CA GLY A 120 27.61 -3.35 -8.22
C GLY A 120 27.20 -4.41 -7.18
N GLY A 121 26.41 -5.44 -7.53
CA GLY A 121 26.05 -6.52 -6.58
C GLY A 121 25.10 -6.09 -5.46
N VAL A 122 24.41 -4.96 -5.62
CA VAL A 122 23.43 -4.45 -4.64
C VAL A 122 22.06 -5.06 -4.95
N TYR A 123 21.46 -5.71 -3.96
CA TYR A 123 20.10 -6.23 -4.03
C TYR A 123 19.16 -5.22 -3.39
N GLU A 124 18.28 -4.62 -4.20
CA GLU A 124 17.38 -3.56 -3.74
C GLU A 124 15.92 -3.93 -4.03
N VAL A 125 15.05 -3.64 -3.07
CA VAL A 125 13.61 -3.78 -3.22
C VAL A 125 12.97 -2.46 -2.83
N GLU A 126 12.18 -1.91 -3.73
CA GLU A 126 11.51 -0.64 -3.55
C GLU A 126 10.05 -0.87 -3.19
N VAL A 127 9.59 -0.25 -2.11
CA VAL A 127 8.18 -0.23 -1.72
C VAL A 127 7.67 1.19 -1.84
N PHE A 128 6.75 1.41 -2.77
CA PHE A 128 6.29 2.75 -3.11
C PHE A 128 4.76 2.82 -3.25
N ASN A 129 4.25 4.05 -3.22
CA ASN A 129 2.84 4.35 -3.44
C ASN A 129 2.72 5.45 -4.51
N PRO A 130 2.20 5.16 -5.71
CA PRO A 130 2.11 6.13 -6.80
C PRO A 130 1.01 7.19 -6.57
N THR A 131 0.23 7.08 -5.49
CA THR A 131 -0.82 8.03 -5.17
C THR A 131 -0.21 9.40 -4.85
N TYR A 132 -0.56 10.43 -5.62
CA TYR A 132 0.03 11.78 -5.50
C TYR A 132 -0.11 12.40 -4.10
N TYR A 133 -1.16 12.05 -3.35
CA TYR A 133 -1.41 12.58 -2.01
C TYR A 133 -0.82 11.73 -0.88
N SER A 134 -0.10 10.64 -1.18
CA SER A 134 0.46 9.74 -0.17
C SER A 134 1.38 10.48 0.82
N ALA A 135 2.26 11.34 0.31
CA ALA A 135 3.18 12.14 1.11
C ALA A 135 2.44 13.11 2.07
N TYR A 136 1.30 13.68 1.66
CA TYR A 136 0.50 14.57 2.50
C TYR A 136 -0.19 13.85 3.65
N VAL A 137 -0.48 12.55 3.50
CA VAL A 137 -1.04 11.72 4.57
C VAL A 137 0.08 11.22 5.48
N GLU A 138 1.28 10.94 4.94
CA GLU A 138 2.45 10.52 5.71
C GLU A 138 2.93 11.65 6.65
N TYR A 139 3.24 12.82 6.10
CA TYR A 139 3.90 13.91 6.82
C TYR A 139 2.96 15.02 7.28
N GLY A 140 1.69 14.98 6.83
CA GLY A 140 0.73 16.05 7.07
C GLY A 140 0.80 17.14 6.00
N HIS A 141 -0.15 18.06 6.05
CA HIS A 141 -0.25 19.16 5.09
C HIS A 141 -1.01 20.35 5.66
N ARG A 142 -0.82 21.53 5.07
CA ARG A 142 -1.66 22.69 5.35
C ARG A 142 -3.05 22.49 4.74
N THR A 143 -4.06 22.91 5.48
CA THR A 143 -5.44 23.00 4.99
C THR A 143 -5.56 23.97 3.81
N ALA A 144 -6.51 23.72 2.91
CA ALA A 144 -6.68 24.50 1.68
C ALA A 144 -6.96 26.00 1.92
N ASN A 145 -7.54 26.35 3.07
CA ASN A 145 -7.78 27.74 3.46
C ASN A 145 -6.56 28.41 4.11
N HIS A 146 -5.42 27.70 4.20
CA HIS A 146 -4.16 28.11 4.83
C HIS A 146 -4.25 28.48 6.31
N LYS A 147 -5.35 28.15 7.01
CA LYS A 147 -5.60 28.53 8.40
C LYS A 147 -5.30 27.43 9.43
N GLY A 148 -5.05 26.21 8.97
CA GLY A 148 -4.80 25.06 9.83
C GLY A 148 -3.82 24.05 9.24
N TRP A 149 -3.35 23.15 10.10
CA TRP A 149 -2.46 22.04 9.77
C TRP A 149 -3.18 20.71 10.02
N VAL A 150 -3.01 19.76 9.10
CA VAL A 150 -3.44 18.37 9.25
C VAL A 150 -2.22 17.54 9.59
N GLU A 151 -2.24 16.87 10.73
CA GLU A 151 -1.12 16.04 11.21
C GLU A 151 -0.89 14.82 10.31
N GLY A 152 0.38 14.48 10.11
CA GLY A 152 0.81 13.28 9.41
C GLY A 152 0.55 12.00 10.21
N GLN A 153 0.36 10.90 9.50
CA GLN A 153 0.10 9.58 10.09
C GLN A 153 1.37 8.73 10.22
N PHE A 154 2.47 9.11 9.54
CA PHE A 154 3.78 8.48 9.63
C PHE A 154 3.77 6.94 9.46
N PHE A 155 2.90 6.41 8.60
CA PHE A 155 2.74 4.96 8.40
C PHE A 155 3.99 4.32 7.78
N MET A 156 4.70 5.00 6.89
CA MET A 156 5.96 4.53 6.31
C MET A 156 7.08 4.64 7.33
N THR A 157 7.24 5.81 7.94
CA THR A 157 8.29 6.12 8.91
C THR A 157 8.25 5.15 10.09
N ASN A 158 7.08 4.94 10.67
CA ASN A 158 6.91 4.02 11.80
C ASN A 158 7.13 2.55 11.40
N SER A 159 6.71 2.16 10.19
CA SER A 159 6.96 0.80 9.70
C SER A 159 8.45 0.56 9.45
N HIS A 160 9.19 1.58 9.01
CA HIS A 160 10.63 1.49 8.78
C HIS A 160 11.38 1.29 10.10
N LEU A 161 11.05 2.10 11.12
CA LEU A 161 11.67 2.00 12.45
C LEU A 161 11.40 0.65 13.11
N GLU A 162 10.18 0.13 12.98
CA GLU A 162 9.82 -1.19 13.50
C GLU A 162 10.58 -2.30 12.76
N LEU A 163 10.56 -2.28 11.42
CA LEU A 163 11.25 -3.28 10.62
C LEU A 163 12.75 -3.28 10.88
N LYS A 164 13.38 -2.11 11.01
CA LYS A 164 14.80 -1.96 11.33
C LYS A 164 15.17 -2.64 12.66
N ARG A 165 14.26 -2.68 13.63
CA ARG A 165 14.45 -3.36 14.91
C ARG A 165 14.26 -4.87 14.80
N GLU A 166 13.33 -5.32 13.97
CA GLU A 166 12.97 -6.74 13.83
C GLU A 166 13.87 -7.52 12.85
N LEU A 167 14.44 -6.84 11.85
CA LEU A 167 15.20 -7.48 10.77
C LEU A 167 16.46 -8.22 11.23
N PRO A 168 17.35 -7.66 12.07
CA PRO A 168 18.63 -8.30 12.40
C PRO A 168 18.48 -9.77 12.85
N PRO A 169 17.66 -10.12 13.85
CA PRO A 169 17.54 -11.52 14.30
C PRO A 169 16.85 -12.44 13.26
N ILE A 170 16.14 -11.89 12.27
CA ILE A 170 15.54 -12.67 11.19
C ILE A 170 16.62 -13.01 10.16
N LEU A 171 17.43 -12.02 9.80
CA LEU A 171 18.53 -12.18 8.85
C LEU A 171 19.62 -13.11 9.41
N GLU A 172 19.99 -12.95 10.68
CA GLU A 172 20.96 -13.82 11.37
C GLU A 172 20.55 -15.29 11.30
N ARG A 173 19.32 -15.62 11.71
CA ARG A 173 18.80 -17.00 11.63
C ARG A 173 18.74 -17.57 10.22
N LYS A 174 18.64 -16.73 9.19
CA LYS A 174 18.68 -17.17 7.80
C LYS A 174 20.10 -17.36 7.31
N LEU A 175 21.00 -16.47 7.68
CA LEU A 175 22.42 -16.57 7.38
C LEU A 175 23.02 -17.82 8.04
N GLU A 176 22.72 -18.08 9.31
CA GLU A 176 23.17 -19.29 10.01
C GLU A 176 22.71 -20.57 9.29
N ARG A 177 21.43 -20.64 8.88
CA ARG A 177 20.91 -21.79 8.12
C ARG A 177 21.56 -21.93 6.75
N PHE A 178 21.85 -20.80 6.09
CA PHE A 178 22.54 -20.80 4.81
C PHE A 178 23.98 -21.31 4.96
N LEU A 179 24.72 -20.78 5.94
CA LEU A 179 26.08 -21.23 6.24
C LEU A 179 26.11 -22.70 6.66
N ALA A 180 25.23 -23.14 7.55
CA ALA A 180 25.15 -24.54 7.98
C ALA A 180 24.84 -25.50 6.84
N ARG A 181 24.12 -25.06 5.80
CA ARG A 181 23.80 -25.90 4.63
C ARG A 181 25.03 -26.21 3.76
N TYR A 182 25.99 -25.31 3.70
CA TYR A 182 27.17 -25.45 2.84
C TYR A 182 28.44 -25.76 3.65
N LEU A 183 28.54 -25.28 4.88
CA LEU A 183 29.73 -25.35 5.72
C LEU A 183 29.50 -26.13 7.02
N GLY A 184 28.27 -26.60 7.29
CA GLY A 184 27.99 -27.51 8.39
C GLY A 184 28.43 -28.93 8.02
N ASP A 185 29.01 -29.63 8.99
CA ASP A 185 29.57 -30.99 8.88
C ASP A 185 28.67 -32.00 8.15
#